data_AF-A0A7V3D694-F1
#
_entry.id   AF-A0A7V3D694-F1
#
_cell.length_a   1.000
_cell.length_b   1.000
_cell.length_c   1.000
_cell.angle_alpha   90.00
_cell.angle_beta   90.00
_cell.angle_gamma   90.00
#
_symmetry.space_group_name_H-M   'P 1'
#
loop_
_entity.id
_entity.type
_entity.pdbx_description
1 polymer ?
#
loop_
_entity_poly.entity_id
_entity_poly.type
_entity_poly.pdbx_seq_one_letter_code
_entity_poly.pdbx_strand_id
1 'polypeptide(L)'
;MQRSGSLGACLLGLLILARPSPGGGEKPLQAPAGWTTASPREEIRPHFDFDPRGGPDGKGGWIIRAERRDGLHGWWARSWPVTGGKHYRFAAFYRASAVSLPRRSVVARIVWQDDRGRKVPLDKPSATTFAPAGTAIAEAEYPATRGSDQRGWTEVSGIYRAPAKATRAVVELHLLWAPGGEVCWGQVALVESAPPTPRKVRLATVHYMPRGGKTPLDNCRQFEPLIEKAAQARADLAVLGETLTYVGLGKSFAECAEAIPGPSTEYFGKLAKKHGLHIVAGLVERDGRLIYNVAVLIGPDGKLLGKYRKVCLPRGEIEAGLMPGNEYPVFDTRLGKIGLMVCYDGFFPEVA
;
A
#
# COMPACT_ATOMS: atom_id res chain seq x y z
N MET A 1 40.17 0.74 -57.45
CA MET A 1 40.05 1.95 -56.59
C MET A 1 39.28 1.55 -55.34
N GLN A 2 39.99 1.35 -54.22
CA GLN A 2 39.85 2.11 -52.93
C GLN A 2 38.50 1.87 -52.22
N ARG A 3 38.37 1.45 -50.95
CA ARG A 3 39.20 1.42 -49.72
C ARG A 3 38.54 0.40 -48.74
N SER A 4 39.27 -0.55 -48.17
CA SER A 4 39.82 -0.59 -46.78
C SER A 4 38.84 -0.29 -45.63
N GLY A 5 38.64 -1.28 -44.75
CA GLY A 5 38.08 -1.12 -43.41
C GLY A 5 38.55 -2.26 -42.50
N SER A 6 39.57 -1.98 -41.70
CA SER A 6 40.20 -2.87 -40.70
C SER A 6 39.31 -2.98 -39.46
N LEU A 7 39.04 -4.20 -39.00
CA LEU A 7 38.48 -4.48 -37.67
C LEU A 7 39.63 -4.82 -36.73
N GLY A 8 40.02 -3.85 -35.89
CA GLY A 8 40.94 -4.04 -34.78
C GLY A 8 40.24 -4.73 -33.61
N ALA A 9 40.70 -5.92 -33.25
CA ALA A 9 40.30 -6.60 -32.02
C ALA A 9 41.13 -6.03 -30.84
N CYS A 10 40.49 -5.27 -29.95
CA CYS A 10 41.06 -4.92 -28.65
C CYS A 10 40.74 -6.04 -27.64
N LEU A 11 41.74 -6.86 -27.30
CA LEU A 11 41.73 -7.69 -26.10
C LEU A 11 41.99 -6.80 -24.88
N LEU A 12 40.99 -6.59 -24.02
CA LEU A 12 41.24 -6.10 -22.65
C LEU A 12 41.51 -7.31 -21.74
N GLY A 13 42.77 -7.47 -21.33
CA GLY A 13 43.16 -8.39 -20.27
C GLY A 13 42.74 -7.85 -18.90
N LEU A 14 41.91 -8.60 -18.17
CA LEU A 14 41.55 -8.29 -16.79
C LEU A 14 42.65 -8.82 -15.85
N LEU A 15 43.40 -7.91 -15.21
CA LEU A 15 44.24 -8.23 -14.05
C LEU A 15 43.33 -8.45 -12.83
N ILE A 16 43.30 -9.67 -12.31
CA ILE A 16 42.66 -9.99 -11.02
C ILE A 16 43.67 -9.69 -9.92
N LEU A 17 43.52 -8.54 -9.25
CA LEU A 17 44.19 -8.27 -7.98
C LEU A 17 43.30 -8.76 -6.84
N ALA A 18 43.68 -9.88 -6.23
CA ALA A 18 43.08 -10.36 -4.99
C ALA A 18 43.33 -9.33 -3.87
N ARG A 19 42.26 -8.77 -3.28
CA ARG A 19 42.36 -7.95 -2.07
C ARG A 19 42.29 -8.84 -0.82
N PRO A 20 43.08 -8.54 0.23
CA PRO A 20 43.10 -9.31 1.45
C PRO A 20 41.80 -9.11 2.26
N SER A 21 41.34 -10.19 2.89
CA SER A 21 40.21 -10.20 3.82
C SER A 21 40.56 -9.45 5.11
N PRO A 22 39.76 -8.48 5.60
CA PRO A 22 39.95 -7.95 6.93
C PRO A 22 39.39 -8.94 7.96
N GLY A 23 40.29 -9.62 8.66
CA GLY A 23 39.96 -10.39 9.85
C GLY A 23 39.55 -9.47 11.00
N GLY A 24 38.30 -9.60 11.43
CA GLY A 24 37.78 -9.18 12.72
C GLY A 24 36.90 -10.31 13.24
N GLY A 25 37.20 -10.81 14.44
CA GLY A 25 36.53 -11.98 15.02
C GLY A 25 35.07 -11.73 15.41
N GLU A 26 34.18 -11.65 14.43
CA GLU A 26 32.75 -11.81 14.66
C GLU A 26 32.50 -13.28 15.04
N LYS A 27 31.84 -13.49 16.18
CA LYS A 27 31.32 -14.82 16.52
C LYS A 27 30.39 -15.25 15.37
N PRO A 28 30.54 -16.48 14.83
CA PRO A 28 29.64 -16.98 13.81
C PRO A 28 28.18 -16.85 14.27
N LEU A 29 27.32 -16.27 13.43
CA LEU A 29 25.89 -16.17 13.72
C LEU A 29 25.33 -17.55 14.03
N GLN A 30 24.85 -17.74 15.25
CA GLN A 30 24.17 -18.97 15.63
C GLN A 30 22.67 -18.83 15.31
N ALA A 31 22.32 -19.05 14.04
CA ALA A 31 20.94 -19.01 13.60
C ALA A 31 20.09 -20.07 14.33
N PRO A 32 18.88 -19.72 14.82
CA PRO A 32 17.97 -20.69 15.41
C PRO A 32 17.59 -21.79 14.42
N ALA A 33 17.25 -22.98 14.92
CA ALA A 33 16.88 -24.11 14.09
C ALA A 33 15.75 -23.76 13.11
N GLY A 34 15.96 -24.08 11.82
CA GLY A 34 15.01 -23.82 10.74
C GLY A 34 14.95 -22.37 10.25
N TRP A 35 15.78 -21.48 10.78
CA TRP A 35 15.93 -20.11 10.32
C TRP A 35 17.21 -19.92 9.53
N THR A 36 17.13 -19.10 8.49
CA THR A 36 18.28 -18.67 7.69
C THR A 36 18.26 -17.15 7.53
N THR A 37 19.38 -16.58 7.14
CA THR A 37 19.49 -15.16 6.78
C THR A 37 19.83 -15.05 5.31
N ALA A 38 19.28 -14.05 4.63
CA ALA A 38 19.65 -13.75 3.26
C ALA A 38 19.68 -12.25 3.00
N SER A 39 20.43 -11.88 1.98
CA SER A 39 20.53 -10.55 1.38
C SER A 39 20.43 -10.74 -0.14
N PRO A 40 19.88 -9.78 -0.91
CA PRO A 40 19.84 -9.92 -2.37
C PRO A 40 21.23 -10.08 -2.98
N ARG A 41 22.25 -9.51 -2.34
CA ARG A 41 23.66 -9.55 -2.74
C ARG A 41 24.55 -9.28 -1.53
N GLU A 42 25.77 -9.80 -1.53
CA GLU A 42 26.64 -9.80 -0.35
C GLU A 42 27.04 -8.37 0.06
N GLU A 43 27.28 -7.50 -0.91
CA GLU A 43 27.72 -6.13 -0.68
C GLU A 43 26.67 -5.25 0.01
N ILE A 44 25.38 -5.63 0.09
CA ILE A 44 24.35 -4.88 0.84
C ILE A 44 23.84 -5.65 2.06
N ARG A 45 24.54 -6.73 2.44
CA ARG A 45 24.16 -7.54 3.59
C ARG A 45 24.19 -6.70 4.88
N PRO A 46 23.10 -6.66 5.66
CA PRO A 46 23.11 -6.07 6.99
C PRO A 46 23.71 -7.04 8.02
N HIS A 47 24.00 -6.55 9.22
CA HIS A 47 24.40 -7.42 10.32
C HIS A 47 23.15 -8.14 10.87
N PHE A 48 23.25 -9.45 11.07
CA PHE A 48 22.20 -10.28 11.64
C PHE A 48 22.60 -10.76 13.03
N ASP A 49 21.63 -10.86 13.93
CA ASP A 49 21.86 -11.34 15.29
C ASP A 49 20.60 -12.03 15.84
N PHE A 50 20.77 -12.86 16.86
CA PHE A 50 19.66 -13.55 17.51
C PHE A 50 19.80 -13.52 19.03
N ASP A 51 18.78 -13.00 19.72
CA ASP A 51 18.67 -13.04 21.17
C ASP A 51 17.67 -14.13 21.61
N PRO A 52 18.10 -15.26 22.21
CA PRO A 52 17.20 -16.32 22.65
C PRO A 52 16.20 -15.88 23.74
N ARG A 53 16.48 -14.78 24.44
CA ARG A 53 15.61 -14.18 25.47
C ARG A 53 14.94 -12.88 24.97
N GLY A 54 15.10 -12.57 23.68
CA GLY A 54 14.50 -11.41 23.04
C GLY A 54 13.04 -11.66 22.64
N GLY A 55 12.47 -10.71 21.92
CA GLY A 55 11.08 -10.77 21.46
C GLY A 55 10.06 -10.36 22.54
N PRO A 56 8.78 -10.24 22.18
CA PRO A 56 7.73 -9.74 23.09
C PRO A 56 7.40 -10.67 24.26
N ASP A 57 7.68 -11.97 24.14
CA ASP A 57 7.50 -12.99 25.18
C ASP A 57 8.82 -13.55 25.75
N GLY A 58 9.96 -12.98 25.34
CA GLY A 58 11.27 -13.46 25.78
C GLY A 58 11.65 -14.83 25.24
N LYS A 59 11.06 -15.29 24.12
CA LYS A 59 11.32 -16.60 23.50
C LYS A 59 12.11 -16.53 22.19
N GLY A 60 12.69 -15.38 21.86
CA GLY A 60 13.51 -15.21 20.67
C GLY A 60 13.32 -13.84 20.01
N GLY A 61 14.44 -13.17 19.74
CA GLY A 61 14.53 -11.92 19.00
C GLY A 61 15.39 -12.09 17.75
N TRP A 62 14.81 -11.96 16.57
CA TRP A 62 15.51 -12.00 15.29
C TRP A 62 15.87 -10.58 14.87
N ILE A 63 17.15 -10.25 14.97
CA ILE A 63 17.63 -8.87 14.87
C ILE A 63 18.30 -8.66 13.51
N ILE A 64 18.04 -7.51 12.91
CA ILE A 64 18.74 -7.01 11.73
C ILE A 64 19.18 -5.58 12.01
N ARG A 65 20.48 -5.31 11.80
CA ARG A 65 21.10 -3.99 11.99
C ARG A 65 21.67 -3.50 10.67
N ALA A 66 21.23 -2.34 10.24
CA ALA A 66 21.83 -1.64 9.13
C ALA A 66 22.86 -0.64 9.65
N GLU A 67 24.07 -0.69 9.11
CA GLU A 67 25.05 0.38 9.34
C GLU A 67 24.62 1.67 8.61
N ARG A 68 25.40 2.75 8.76
CA ARG A 68 25.03 4.08 8.26
C ARG A 68 25.12 4.26 6.75
N ARG A 69 25.57 3.25 5.99
CA ARG A 69 25.62 3.34 4.53
C ARG A 69 24.26 3.02 3.91
N ASP A 70 24.02 3.57 2.74
CA ASP A 70 22.75 3.38 2.03
C ASP A 70 22.62 1.99 1.39
N GLY A 71 21.38 1.58 1.17
CA GLY A 71 21.06 0.43 0.31
C GLY A 71 21.10 -0.94 0.99
N LEU A 72 21.39 -1.03 2.30
CA LEU A 72 21.35 -2.30 3.02
C LEU A 72 19.96 -2.94 2.95
N HIS A 73 19.93 -4.24 2.71
CA HIS A 73 18.71 -5.03 2.62
C HIS A 73 19.00 -6.47 2.99
N GLY A 74 18.30 -6.98 4.00
CA GLY A 74 18.38 -8.38 4.37
C GLY A 74 17.15 -8.86 5.11
N TRP A 75 17.05 -10.16 5.32
CA TRP A 75 15.96 -10.76 6.06
C TRP A 75 16.34 -12.04 6.78
N TRP A 76 15.58 -12.32 7.82
CA TRP A 76 15.44 -13.65 8.38
C TRP A 76 14.36 -14.42 7.61
N ALA A 77 14.62 -15.68 7.28
CA ALA A 77 13.70 -16.54 6.55
C ALA A 77 13.44 -17.85 7.31
N ARG A 78 12.20 -18.33 7.23
CA ARG A 78 11.83 -19.68 7.66
C ARG A 78 10.72 -20.23 6.78
N SER A 79 10.73 -21.54 6.57
CA SER A 79 9.71 -22.25 5.80
C SER A 79 8.74 -22.98 6.73
N TRP A 80 7.45 -22.85 6.49
CA TRP A 80 6.38 -23.62 7.13
C TRP A 80 5.71 -24.54 6.10
N PRO A 81 5.39 -25.79 6.47
CA PRO A 81 4.52 -26.63 5.64
C PRO A 81 3.10 -26.03 5.62
N VAL A 82 2.48 -26.03 4.45
CA VAL A 82 1.08 -25.62 4.27
C VAL A 82 0.36 -26.58 3.32
N THR A 83 -0.97 -26.62 3.41
CA THR A 83 -1.84 -27.32 2.49
C THR A 83 -2.50 -26.30 1.58
N GLY A 84 -2.28 -26.42 0.27
CA GLY A 84 -2.89 -25.55 -0.73
C GLY A 84 -4.41 -25.48 -0.59
N GLY A 85 -4.97 -24.29 -0.78
CA GLY A 85 -6.41 -24.01 -0.67
C GLY A 85 -6.91 -23.73 0.75
N LYS A 86 -6.12 -24.04 1.79
CA LYS A 86 -6.43 -23.68 3.19
C LYS A 86 -6.04 -22.24 3.51
N HIS A 87 -6.55 -21.74 4.64
CA HIS A 87 -6.21 -20.42 5.16
C HIS A 87 -5.24 -20.52 6.33
N TYR A 88 -4.37 -19.53 6.44
CA TYR A 88 -3.36 -19.45 7.48
C TYR A 88 -3.34 -18.03 8.05
N ARG A 89 -3.37 -17.93 9.37
CA ARG A 89 -3.08 -16.70 10.09
C ARG A 89 -1.57 -16.58 10.27
N PHE A 90 -1.00 -15.55 9.67
CA PHE A 90 0.34 -15.07 9.98
C PHE A 90 0.27 -14.02 11.09
N ALA A 91 1.20 -14.08 12.03
CA ALA A 91 1.46 -13.02 12.98
C ALA A 91 2.96 -12.97 13.32
N ALA A 92 3.48 -11.76 13.44
CA ALA A 92 4.79 -11.47 14.01
C ALA A 92 4.72 -10.10 14.69
N PHE A 93 5.68 -9.84 15.56
CA PHE A 93 5.84 -8.54 16.19
C PHE A 93 7.22 -8.01 15.88
N TYR A 94 7.34 -6.69 15.69
CA TYR A 94 8.62 -6.03 15.57
C TYR A 94 8.74 -4.84 16.50
N ARG A 95 9.98 -4.54 16.88
CA ARG A 95 10.36 -3.26 17.47
C ARG A 95 11.52 -2.71 16.65
N ALA A 96 11.35 -1.49 16.15
CA ALA A 96 12.34 -0.83 15.31
C ALA A 96 12.88 0.43 15.98
N SER A 97 14.15 0.75 15.73
CA SER A 97 14.80 1.98 16.20
C SER A 97 15.60 2.62 15.08
N ALA A 98 15.67 3.96 15.07
CA ALA A 98 16.34 4.73 14.02
C ALA A 98 15.88 4.38 12.58
N VAL A 99 14.61 4.02 12.40
CA VAL A 99 14.00 3.77 11.08
C VAL A 99 13.00 4.88 10.79
N SER A 100 13.34 5.78 9.86
CA SER A 100 12.52 6.96 9.56
C SER A 100 11.15 6.64 8.98
N LEU A 101 11.03 5.56 8.20
CA LEU A 101 9.78 5.13 7.58
C LEU A 101 9.56 3.62 7.73
N PRO A 102 9.14 3.13 8.92
CA PRO A 102 9.02 1.70 9.19
C PRO A 102 8.11 0.97 8.19
N ARG A 103 7.02 1.59 7.74
CA ARG A 103 6.11 0.99 6.74
C ARG A 103 6.79 0.62 5.41
N ARG A 104 7.91 1.26 5.07
CA ARG A 104 8.70 1.00 3.86
C ARG A 104 9.89 0.08 4.15
N SER A 105 10.49 0.21 5.34
CA SER A 105 11.76 -0.41 5.67
C SER A 105 11.66 -1.70 6.48
N VAL A 106 10.55 -1.93 7.19
CA VAL A 106 10.32 -3.09 8.06
C VAL A 106 9.14 -3.87 7.48
N VAL A 107 9.45 -4.94 6.75
CA VAL A 107 8.48 -5.63 5.90
C VAL A 107 8.48 -7.12 6.22
N ALA A 108 7.31 -7.66 6.54
CA ALA A 108 7.09 -9.10 6.52
C ALA A 108 6.57 -9.50 5.14
N ARG A 109 7.03 -10.65 4.63
CA ARG A 109 6.64 -11.17 3.32
C ARG A 109 6.40 -12.66 3.41
N ILE A 110 5.35 -13.16 2.75
CA ILE A 110 5.03 -14.60 2.68
C ILE A 110 5.09 -15.03 1.21
N VAL A 111 6.01 -15.94 0.90
CA VAL A 111 6.20 -16.48 -0.45
C VAL A 111 5.69 -17.92 -0.50
N TRP A 112 4.73 -18.17 -1.39
CA TRP A 112 4.15 -19.49 -1.60
C TRP A 112 5.02 -20.31 -2.56
N GLN A 113 5.40 -21.53 -2.16
CA GLN A 113 6.21 -22.42 -3.00
C GLN A 113 5.68 -23.86 -3.00
N ASP A 114 6.06 -24.62 -4.03
CA ASP A 114 5.84 -26.07 -4.15
C ASP A 114 6.90 -26.86 -3.35
N ASP A 115 6.93 -28.18 -3.47
CA ASP A 115 7.90 -29.08 -2.80
C ASP A 115 9.34 -28.95 -3.34
N ARG A 116 9.53 -28.34 -4.51
CA ARG A 116 10.84 -28.12 -5.16
C ARG A 116 11.44 -26.73 -4.96
N GLY A 117 10.67 -25.78 -4.42
CA GLY A 117 11.13 -24.45 -4.00
C GLY A 117 10.75 -23.39 -4.98
N ARG A 118 9.91 -23.74 -5.94
CA ARG A 118 9.47 -22.88 -7.01
C ARG A 118 8.20 -22.17 -6.56
N LYS A 119 8.07 -20.90 -6.95
CA LYS A 119 6.82 -20.17 -6.77
C LYS A 119 5.69 -20.87 -7.51
N VAL A 120 4.50 -20.82 -6.95
CA VAL A 120 3.32 -21.52 -7.48
C VAL A 120 2.45 -20.59 -8.32
N PRO A 121 1.71 -21.11 -9.31
CA PRO A 121 0.74 -20.31 -10.07
C PRO A 121 -0.44 -19.85 -9.20
N LEU A 122 -1.10 -18.77 -9.62
CA LEU A 122 -2.42 -18.39 -9.13
C LEU A 122 -3.46 -19.47 -9.43
N ASP A 123 -4.47 -19.57 -8.57
CA ASP A 123 -5.58 -20.53 -8.72
C ASP A 123 -6.47 -20.22 -9.92
N LYS A 124 -6.55 -18.94 -10.30
CA LYS A 124 -7.35 -18.47 -11.43
C LYS A 124 -6.43 -17.85 -12.49
N PRO A 125 -6.74 -18.04 -13.80
CA PRO A 125 -6.04 -17.34 -14.86
C PRO A 125 -6.11 -15.83 -14.65
N SER A 126 -5.04 -15.11 -15.03
CA SER A 126 -5.09 -13.65 -15.06
C SER A 126 -6.03 -13.24 -16.19
N ALA A 127 -7.24 -12.82 -15.86
CA ALA A 127 -8.18 -12.26 -16.83
C ALA A 127 -7.81 -10.79 -17.07
N THR A 128 -6.75 -10.54 -17.83
CA THR A 128 -6.44 -9.19 -18.31
C THR A 128 -6.83 -9.08 -19.77
N THR A 129 -7.61 -8.06 -20.12
CA THR A 129 -8.01 -7.73 -21.50
C THR A 129 -6.84 -7.34 -22.42
N PHE A 130 -5.64 -7.17 -21.87
CA PHE A 130 -4.47 -6.60 -22.56
C PHE A 130 -3.31 -7.59 -22.76
N ALA A 131 -3.42 -8.84 -22.31
CA ALA A 131 -2.36 -9.85 -22.47
C ALA A 131 -2.98 -11.24 -22.73
N PRO A 132 -2.28 -12.14 -23.46
CA PRO A 132 -2.73 -13.51 -23.67
C PRO A 132 -3.04 -14.19 -22.33
N ALA A 133 -4.08 -15.03 -22.31
CA ALA A 133 -4.45 -15.78 -21.13
C ALA A 133 -3.30 -16.71 -20.70
N GLY A 134 -2.59 -16.30 -19.64
CA GLY A 134 -1.57 -17.09 -18.96
C GLY A 134 -1.92 -17.23 -17.48
N THR A 135 -1.46 -18.32 -16.87
CA THR A 135 -1.55 -18.45 -15.41
C THR A 135 -0.36 -17.72 -14.79
N ALA A 136 -0.62 -16.52 -14.27
CA ALA A 136 0.40 -15.76 -13.55
C ALA A 136 0.86 -16.50 -12.29
N ILE A 137 2.07 -16.21 -11.84
CA ILE A 137 2.62 -16.73 -10.59
C ILE A 137 1.98 -16.00 -9.41
N ALA A 138 1.66 -16.73 -8.34
CA ALA A 138 1.16 -16.15 -7.12
C ALA A 138 2.17 -15.15 -6.57
N GLU A 139 1.69 -13.93 -6.32
CA GLU A 139 2.48 -12.88 -5.70
C GLU A 139 2.75 -13.23 -4.23
N ALA A 140 3.74 -12.53 -3.65
CA ALA A 140 3.97 -12.64 -2.23
C ALA A 140 2.93 -11.83 -1.46
N GLU A 141 2.52 -12.34 -0.30
CA GLU A 141 1.67 -11.58 0.61
C GLU A 141 2.53 -10.62 1.44
N TYR A 142 2.00 -9.43 1.71
CA TYR A 142 2.63 -8.43 2.57
C TYR A 142 1.71 -8.16 3.75
N PRO A 143 1.93 -8.82 4.91
CA PRO A 143 1.02 -8.65 6.02
C PRO A 143 0.96 -7.23 6.56
N ALA A 144 -0.26 -6.80 6.86
CA ALA A 144 -0.51 -5.42 7.24
C ALA A 144 0.03 -5.15 8.64
N THR A 145 0.66 -3.98 8.80
CA THR A 145 1.02 -3.45 10.10
C THR A 145 -0.25 -3.08 10.88
N ARG A 146 -0.29 -3.47 12.16
CA ARG A 146 -1.36 -3.19 13.11
C ARG A 146 -0.90 -2.12 14.11
N GLY A 147 -1.54 -2.05 15.27
CA GLY A 147 -1.14 -1.14 16.34
C GLY A 147 0.15 -1.58 17.05
N SER A 148 0.75 -0.63 17.75
CA SER A 148 1.85 -0.88 18.69
C SER A 148 1.31 -1.00 20.11
N ASP A 149 1.89 -1.92 20.90
CA ASP A 149 1.62 -2.01 22.34
C ASP A 149 2.39 -0.94 23.15
N GLN A 150 2.10 -0.83 24.44
CA GLN A 150 2.77 0.11 25.34
C GLN A 150 4.28 -0.15 25.53
N ARG A 151 4.76 -1.34 25.15
CA ARG A 151 6.17 -1.74 25.20
C ARG A 151 6.90 -1.46 23.87
N GLY A 152 6.22 -0.86 22.90
CA GLY A 152 6.75 -0.49 21.59
C GLY A 152 6.82 -1.64 20.58
N TRP A 153 6.13 -2.76 20.84
CA TRP A 153 6.01 -3.85 19.87
C TRP A 153 4.85 -3.62 18.93
N THR A 154 5.13 -3.61 17.64
CA THR A 154 4.15 -3.46 16.57
C THR A 154 3.79 -4.81 15.98
N GLU A 155 2.51 -5.16 15.98
CA GLU A 155 2.03 -6.38 15.35
C GLU A 155 1.98 -6.23 13.81
N VAL A 156 2.40 -7.28 13.11
CA VAL A 156 2.22 -7.44 11.66
C VAL A 156 1.51 -8.77 11.43
N SER A 157 0.29 -8.73 10.92
CA SER A 157 -0.54 -9.94 10.85
C SER A 157 -1.62 -9.90 9.76
N GLY A 158 -2.11 -11.08 9.39
CA GLY A 158 -3.23 -11.25 8.48
C GLY A 158 -3.61 -12.72 8.29
N ILE A 159 -4.70 -12.94 7.55
CA ILE A 159 -5.16 -14.27 7.17
C ILE A 159 -5.07 -14.37 5.65
N TYR A 160 -4.37 -15.40 5.18
CA TYR A 160 -4.06 -15.60 3.77
C TYR A 160 -4.48 -16.98 3.33
N ARG A 161 -4.98 -17.09 2.10
CA ARG A 161 -5.27 -18.38 1.49
C ARG A 161 -4.02 -18.87 0.76
N ALA A 162 -3.50 -20.02 1.14
CA ALA A 162 -2.43 -20.66 0.39
C ALA A 162 -2.94 -20.99 -1.03
N PRO A 163 -2.23 -20.63 -2.11
CA PRO A 163 -2.57 -21.07 -3.45
C PRO A 163 -2.69 -22.59 -3.52
N ALA A 164 -3.56 -23.11 -4.37
CA ALA A 164 -3.92 -24.53 -4.42
C ALA A 164 -2.72 -25.47 -4.61
N LYS A 165 -1.67 -25.00 -5.28
CA LYS A 165 -0.43 -25.77 -5.53
C LYS A 165 0.66 -25.55 -4.48
N ALA A 166 0.44 -24.68 -3.49
CA ALA A 166 1.42 -24.42 -2.44
C ALA A 166 1.51 -25.59 -1.46
N THR A 167 2.74 -25.99 -1.14
CA THR A 167 3.05 -26.98 -0.09
C THR A 167 3.90 -26.38 1.02
N ARG A 168 4.48 -25.20 0.79
CA ARG A 168 5.17 -24.41 1.80
C ARG A 168 4.87 -22.92 1.69
N ALA A 169 5.01 -22.23 2.82
CA ALA A 169 5.06 -20.79 2.93
C ALA A 169 6.42 -20.39 3.50
N VAL A 170 7.19 -19.60 2.75
CA VAL A 170 8.44 -19.01 3.21
C VAL A 170 8.13 -17.63 3.75
N VAL A 171 8.27 -17.44 5.06
CA VAL A 171 8.16 -16.12 5.68
C VAL A 171 9.53 -15.47 5.66
N GLU A 172 9.59 -14.24 5.16
CA GLU A 172 10.77 -13.39 5.14
C GLU A 172 10.48 -12.14 6.01
N LEU A 173 11.38 -11.84 6.95
CA LEU A 173 11.28 -10.73 7.89
C LEU A 173 12.40 -9.74 7.60
N HIS A 174 12.07 -8.65 6.91
CA HIS A 174 13.06 -7.76 6.31
C HIS A 174 13.39 -6.55 7.18
N LEU A 175 14.63 -6.09 7.03
CA LEU A 175 15.02 -4.69 7.14
C LEU A 175 15.62 -4.25 5.82
N LEU A 176 15.16 -3.12 5.29
CA LEU A 176 15.63 -2.57 4.02
C LEU A 176 15.67 -1.04 4.02
N TRP A 177 16.72 -0.48 3.43
CA TRP A 177 16.88 0.97 3.20
C TRP A 177 16.69 1.83 4.46
N ALA A 178 17.27 1.40 5.57
CA ALA A 178 17.21 2.10 6.84
C ALA A 178 18.62 2.36 7.40
N PRO A 179 19.38 3.34 6.87
CA PRO A 179 20.74 3.60 7.32
C PRO A 179 20.81 3.89 8.82
N GLY A 180 21.61 3.10 9.55
CA GLY A 180 21.71 3.17 11.01
C GLY A 180 20.51 2.60 11.78
N GLY A 181 19.52 2.04 11.07
CA GLY A 181 18.31 1.47 11.64
C GLY A 181 18.50 0.04 12.14
N GLU A 182 17.69 -0.34 13.11
CA GLU A 182 17.61 -1.70 13.64
C GLU A 182 16.14 -2.14 13.70
N VAL A 183 15.91 -3.42 13.43
CA VAL A 183 14.66 -4.09 13.78
C VAL A 183 14.94 -5.37 14.56
N CYS A 184 14.18 -5.60 15.63
CA CYS A 184 14.07 -6.90 16.28
C CYS A 184 12.67 -7.45 16.00
N TRP A 185 12.59 -8.63 15.41
CA TRP A 185 11.35 -9.40 15.23
C TRP A 185 11.18 -10.42 16.33
N GLY A 186 9.95 -10.84 16.62
CA GLY A 186 9.65 -11.87 17.60
C GLY A 186 8.24 -12.45 17.42
N GLN A 187 7.94 -13.51 18.17
CA GLN A 187 6.63 -14.18 18.16
C GLN A 187 6.09 -14.51 16.77
N VAL A 188 6.95 -15.07 15.91
CA VAL A 188 6.61 -15.37 14.52
C VAL A 188 5.82 -16.68 14.45
N ALA A 189 4.60 -16.61 13.92
CA ALA A 189 3.73 -17.75 13.77
C ALA A 189 2.99 -17.74 12.43
N LEU A 190 2.84 -18.92 11.85
CA LEU A 190 1.93 -19.19 10.75
C LEU A 190 1.11 -20.43 11.12
N VAL A 191 -0.18 -20.24 11.36
CA VAL A 191 -1.06 -21.29 11.89
C VAL A 191 -2.28 -21.41 10.99
N GLU A 192 -2.71 -22.64 10.69
CA GLU A 192 -3.96 -22.87 9.96
C GLU A 192 -5.13 -22.17 10.67
N SER A 193 -5.99 -21.53 9.89
CA SER A 193 -7.13 -20.78 10.43
C SER A 193 -8.38 -20.97 9.57
N ALA A 194 -9.53 -20.62 10.13
CA ALA A 194 -10.71 -20.37 9.32
C ALA A 194 -10.44 -19.23 8.31
N PRO A 195 -11.14 -19.22 7.16
CA PRO A 195 -11.14 -18.05 6.28
C PRO A 195 -11.64 -16.80 7.02
N PRO A 196 -11.18 -15.59 6.63
CA PRO A 196 -11.77 -14.38 7.17
C PRO A 196 -13.25 -14.30 6.78
N THR A 197 -14.10 -13.81 7.69
CA THR A 197 -15.52 -13.62 7.39
C THR A 197 -15.67 -12.68 6.19
N PRO A 198 -16.31 -13.12 5.09
CA PRO A 198 -16.48 -12.29 3.92
C PRO A 198 -17.29 -11.04 4.25
N ARG A 199 -16.79 -9.87 3.86
CA ARG A 199 -17.54 -8.61 3.91
C ARG A 199 -17.93 -8.23 2.50
N LYS A 200 -19.15 -8.57 2.10
CA LYS A 200 -19.69 -8.13 0.80
C LYS A 200 -20.00 -6.64 0.87
N VAL A 201 -19.46 -5.88 -0.08
CA VAL A 201 -19.71 -4.45 -0.24
C VAL A 201 -20.17 -4.23 -1.67
N ARG A 202 -21.26 -3.50 -1.87
CA ARG A 202 -21.71 -3.09 -3.20
C ARG A 202 -21.28 -1.66 -3.49
N LEU A 203 -20.51 -1.49 -4.56
CA LEU A 203 -19.99 -0.20 -5.00
C LEU A 203 -20.79 0.31 -6.21
N ALA A 204 -21.07 1.60 -6.23
CA ALA A 204 -21.60 2.29 -7.40
C ALA A 204 -20.64 3.41 -7.80
N THR A 205 -20.21 3.45 -9.06
CA THR A 205 -19.42 4.54 -9.63
C THR A 205 -20.30 5.36 -10.56
N VAL A 206 -20.35 6.67 -10.35
CA VAL A 206 -21.18 7.58 -11.14
C VAL A 206 -20.30 8.35 -12.12
N HIS A 207 -20.39 7.99 -13.39
CA HIS A 207 -19.77 8.76 -14.48
C HIS A 207 -20.81 9.71 -15.07
N TYR A 208 -20.73 10.99 -14.68
CA TYR A 208 -21.63 12.03 -15.14
C TYR A 208 -20.95 13.39 -15.10
N MET A 209 -21.16 14.19 -16.15
CA MET A 209 -20.67 15.56 -16.25
C MET A 209 -21.88 16.51 -16.10
N PRO A 210 -21.96 17.31 -15.02
CA PRO A 210 -23.01 18.30 -14.85
C PRO A 210 -23.07 19.30 -16.01
N ARG A 211 -24.28 19.70 -16.40
CA ARG A 211 -24.52 20.68 -17.47
C ARG A 211 -25.63 21.65 -17.10
N GLY A 212 -25.56 22.87 -17.61
CA GLY A 212 -26.63 23.88 -17.46
C GLY A 212 -26.82 24.44 -16.03
N GLY A 213 -25.96 24.08 -15.08
CA GLY A 213 -25.94 24.69 -13.74
C GLY A 213 -25.39 26.12 -13.78
N LYS A 214 -25.81 26.96 -12.83
CA LYS A 214 -25.30 28.34 -12.66
C LYS A 214 -24.45 28.50 -11.40
N THR A 215 -24.65 27.61 -10.44
CA THR A 215 -23.97 27.59 -9.14
C THR A 215 -23.36 26.22 -8.86
N PRO A 216 -22.33 26.14 -7.98
CA PRO A 216 -21.83 24.88 -7.45
C PRO A 216 -22.92 23.90 -7.01
N LEU A 217 -23.92 24.40 -6.28
CA LEU A 217 -25.01 23.57 -5.77
C LEU A 217 -25.95 23.06 -6.87
N ASP A 218 -26.14 23.81 -7.96
CA ASP A 218 -26.91 23.33 -9.12
C ASP A 218 -26.25 22.11 -9.77
N ASN A 219 -24.91 22.07 -9.81
CA ASN A 219 -24.19 20.88 -10.27
C ASN A 219 -24.39 19.70 -9.31
N CYS A 220 -24.28 19.93 -8.00
CA CYS A 220 -24.49 18.88 -6.99
C CYS A 220 -25.88 18.26 -7.10
N ARG A 221 -26.92 19.08 -7.34
CA ARG A 221 -28.31 18.62 -7.49
C ARG A 221 -28.50 17.61 -8.62
N GLN A 222 -27.73 17.71 -9.69
CA GLN A 222 -27.84 16.78 -10.83
C GLN A 222 -27.44 15.34 -10.48
N PHE A 223 -26.70 15.14 -9.38
CA PHE A 223 -26.31 13.81 -8.91
C PHE A 223 -27.38 13.11 -8.08
N GLU A 224 -28.40 13.81 -7.56
CA GLU A 224 -29.46 13.18 -6.76
C GLU A 224 -30.12 11.98 -7.44
N PRO A 225 -30.62 12.05 -8.69
CA PRO A 225 -31.24 10.88 -9.33
C PRO A 225 -30.26 9.74 -9.59
N LEU A 226 -28.95 10.02 -9.68
CA LEU A 226 -27.92 9.00 -9.88
C LEU A 226 -27.58 8.29 -8.56
N ILE A 227 -27.52 9.05 -7.46
CA ILE A 227 -27.39 8.52 -6.10
C ILE A 227 -28.61 7.68 -5.74
N GLU A 228 -29.81 8.13 -6.11
CA GLU A 228 -31.04 7.36 -5.89
C GLU A 228 -31.02 6.02 -6.65
N LYS A 229 -30.58 6.01 -7.92
CA LYS A 229 -30.38 4.76 -8.68
C LYS A 229 -29.36 3.84 -8.00
N ALA A 230 -28.26 4.37 -7.47
CA ALA A 230 -27.29 3.59 -6.72
C ALA A 230 -27.91 2.98 -5.44
N ALA A 231 -28.74 3.75 -4.73
CA ALA A 231 -29.47 3.29 -3.56
C ALA A 231 -30.50 2.20 -3.90
N GLN A 232 -31.24 2.34 -5.01
CA GLN A 232 -32.17 1.32 -5.51
C GLN A 232 -31.45 0.02 -5.86
N ALA A 233 -30.22 0.11 -6.39
CA ALA A 233 -29.32 -1.03 -6.59
C ALA A 233 -28.72 -1.58 -5.28
N ARG A 234 -29.06 -1.01 -4.12
CA ARG A 234 -28.56 -1.35 -2.78
C ARG A 234 -27.05 -1.15 -2.64
N ALA A 235 -26.50 -0.09 -3.24
CA ALA A 235 -25.09 0.27 -3.06
C ALA A 235 -24.81 0.66 -1.60
N ASP A 236 -23.66 0.22 -1.08
CA ASP A 236 -23.14 0.62 0.23
C ASP A 236 -22.31 1.92 0.18
N LEU A 237 -21.72 2.18 -0.98
CA LEU A 237 -20.89 3.35 -1.30
C LEU A 237 -21.16 3.79 -2.74
N ALA A 238 -21.46 5.07 -2.93
CA ALA A 238 -21.49 5.73 -4.23
C ALA A 238 -20.28 6.67 -4.37
N VAL A 239 -19.52 6.52 -5.44
CA VAL A 239 -18.38 7.38 -5.79
C VAL A 239 -18.78 8.28 -6.95
N LEU A 240 -18.77 9.58 -6.71
CA LEU A 240 -19.11 10.61 -7.68
C LEU A 240 -17.84 11.14 -8.39
N GLY A 241 -18.03 12.07 -9.32
CA GLY A 241 -16.93 12.69 -10.07
C GLY A 241 -16.06 13.65 -9.24
N GLU A 242 -14.99 14.09 -9.86
CA GLU A 242 -14.03 15.09 -9.36
C GLU A 242 -14.54 16.52 -9.56
N THR A 243 -14.23 17.44 -8.64
CA THR A 243 -14.50 18.90 -8.76
C THR A 243 -15.92 19.25 -9.21
N LEU A 244 -16.92 18.55 -8.66
CA LEU A 244 -18.33 18.66 -9.07
C LEU A 244 -18.88 20.09 -8.98
N THR A 245 -18.39 20.86 -8.02
CA THR A 245 -18.76 22.27 -7.79
C THR A 245 -18.22 23.22 -8.86
N TYR A 246 -17.30 22.78 -9.72
CA TYR A 246 -16.60 23.61 -10.71
C TYR A 246 -16.97 23.24 -12.15
N VAL A 247 -17.05 21.94 -12.46
CA VAL A 247 -17.18 21.44 -13.84
C VAL A 247 -18.36 22.08 -14.57
N GLY A 248 -18.09 22.63 -15.77
CA GLY A 248 -19.12 23.13 -16.68
C GLY A 248 -19.73 24.49 -16.30
N LEU A 249 -19.27 25.17 -15.25
CA LEU A 249 -19.80 26.49 -14.85
C LEU A 249 -19.18 27.69 -15.57
N GLY A 250 -18.04 27.50 -16.25
CA GLY A 250 -17.32 28.61 -16.89
C GLY A 250 -16.74 29.65 -15.92
N LYS A 251 -16.53 29.25 -14.66
CA LYS A 251 -15.97 30.08 -13.58
C LYS A 251 -14.58 29.58 -13.20
N SER A 252 -13.82 30.39 -12.47
CA SER A 252 -12.56 29.97 -11.85
C SER A 252 -12.80 29.00 -10.68
N PHE A 253 -11.76 28.26 -10.28
CA PHE A 253 -11.82 27.43 -9.07
C PHE A 253 -12.15 28.27 -7.82
N ALA A 254 -11.60 29.49 -7.71
CA ALA A 254 -11.83 30.38 -6.57
C ALA A 254 -13.30 30.77 -6.41
N GLU A 255 -14.00 31.03 -7.53
CA GLU A 255 -15.43 31.36 -7.54
C GLU A 255 -16.34 30.17 -7.21
N CYS A 256 -15.82 28.95 -7.36
CA CYS A 256 -16.54 27.70 -7.08
C CYS A 256 -16.14 27.05 -5.75
N ALA A 257 -15.15 27.61 -5.05
CA ALA A 257 -14.60 27.06 -3.83
C ALA A 257 -15.50 27.36 -2.63
N GLU A 258 -15.70 26.37 -1.77
CA GLU A 258 -16.47 26.49 -0.54
C GLU A 258 -15.70 25.91 0.66
N ALA A 259 -16.02 26.37 1.88
CA ALA A 259 -15.47 25.75 3.08
C ALA A 259 -15.91 24.27 3.18
N ILE A 260 -15.08 23.43 3.81
CA ILE A 260 -15.44 22.04 4.11
C ILE A 260 -15.26 21.80 5.61
N PRO A 261 -16.34 21.51 6.36
CA PRO A 261 -17.73 21.34 5.89
C PRO A 261 -18.37 22.63 5.36
N GLY A 262 -19.33 22.48 4.46
CA GLY A 262 -20.06 23.56 3.77
C GLY A 262 -21.22 23.08 2.89
N PRO A 263 -21.79 23.95 2.03
CA PRO A 263 -23.07 23.72 1.35
C PRO A 263 -23.17 22.41 0.57
N SER A 264 -22.14 22.02 -0.19
CA SER A 264 -22.18 20.78 -0.97
C SER A 264 -22.06 19.55 -0.06
N THR A 265 -21.24 19.60 0.99
CA THR A 265 -21.16 18.50 1.97
C THR A 265 -22.46 18.32 2.77
N GLU A 266 -23.16 19.41 3.10
CA GLU A 266 -24.48 19.34 3.74
C GLU A 266 -25.53 18.73 2.81
N TYR A 267 -25.51 19.12 1.53
CA TYR A 267 -26.40 18.58 0.52
C TYR A 267 -26.20 17.06 0.35
N PHE A 268 -24.97 16.62 0.12
CA PHE A 268 -24.67 15.20 0.01
C PHE A 268 -24.87 14.45 1.33
N GLY A 269 -24.66 15.10 2.48
CA GLY A 269 -24.99 14.55 3.81
C GLY A 269 -26.47 14.19 3.95
N LYS A 270 -27.37 15.06 3.47
CA LYS A 270 -28.81 14.77 3.45
C LYS A 270 -29.12 13.55 2.58
N LEU A 271 -28.50 13.44 1.41
CA LEU A 271 -28.70 12.29 0.51
C LEU A 271 -28.13 10.98 1.08
N ALA A 272 -26.92 11.03 1.65
CA ALA A 272 -26.29 9.89 2.30
C ALA A 272 -27.17 9.34 3.43
N LYS A 273 -27.68 10.24 4.28
CA LYS A 273 -28.61 9.89 5.36
C LYS A 273 -29.95 9.35 4.84
N LYS A 274 -30.55 10.01 3.85
CA LYS A 274 -31.83 9.61 3.22
C LYS A 274 -31.77 8.18 2.69
N HIS A 275 -30.64 7.80 2.09
CA HIS A 275 -30.51 6.53 1.37
C HIS A 275 -29.65 5.48 2.10
N GLY A 276 -29.06 5.81 3.25
CA GLY A 276 -28.31 4.87 4.10
C GLY A 276 -26.99 4.35 3.50
N LEU A 277 -26.37 5.12 2.60
CA LEU A 277 -25.09 4.77 1.95
C LEU A 277 -23.99 5.79 2.24
N HIS A 278 -22.74 5.38 2.01
CA HIS A 278 -21.63 6.31 1.98
C HIS A 278 -21.59 7.03 0.64
N ILE A 279 -21.13 8.28 0.64
CA ILE A 279 -20.92 9.06 -0.59
C ILE A 279 -19.49 9.59 -0.60
N VAL A 280 -18.78 9.37 -1.70
CA VAL A 280 -17.55 10.09 -2.03
C VAL A 280 -17.86 11.13 -3.08
N ALA A 281 -17.53 12.39 -2.82
CA ALA A 281 -17.74 13.50 -3.74
C ALA A 281 -16.46 14.33 -3.91
N GLY A 282 -16.09 14.63 -5.15
CA GLY A 282 -15.01 15.56 -5.46
C GLY A 282 -15.52 17.01 -5.44
N LEU A 283 -14.89 17.88 -4.68
CA LEU A 283 -15.29 19.28 -4.50
C LEU A 283 -14.09 20.22 -4.73
N VAL A 284 -14.34 21.52 -4.63
CA VAL A 284 -13.30 22.55 -4.57
C VAL A 284 -13.37 23.21 -3.20
N GLU A 285 -12.33 23.05 -2.40
CA GLU A 285 -12.27 23.56 -1.03
C GLU A 285 -11.68 24.97 -0.98
N ARG A 286 -12.24 25.84 -0.12
CA ARG A 286 -11.64 27.08 0.36
C ARG A 286 -11.22 26.92 1.81
N ASP A 287 -9.93 27.12 2.09
CA ASP A 287 -9.38 27.19 3.45
C ASP A 287 -8.58 28.48 3.60
N GLY A 288 -9.23 29.51 4.16
CA GLY A 288 -8.71 30.87 4.18
C GLY A 288 -8.37 31.37 2.76
N ARG A 289 -7.07 31.58 2.50
CA ARG A 289 -6.57 32.03 1.19
C ARG A 289 -6.29 30.90 0.19
N LEU A 290 -6.36 29.63 0.63
CA LEU A 290 -5.94 28.46 -0.15
C LEU A 290 -7.14 27.78 -0.83
N ILE A 291 -6.99 27.34 -2.09
CA ILE A 291 -7.95 26.45 -2.78
C ILE A 291 -7.34 25.06 -2.87
N TYR A 292 -8.15 24.02 -2.64
CA TYR A 292 -7.76 22.63 -2.88
C TYR A 292 -8.76 21.91 -3.79
N ASN A 293 -8.25 20.96 -4.57
CA ASN A 293 -9.05 19.89 -5.14
C ASN A 293 -9.14 18.77 -4.10
N VAL A 294 -10.36 18.39 -3.73
CA VAL A 294 -10.60 17.56 -2.54
C VAL A 294 -11.62 16.46 -2.85
N ALA A 295 -11.40 15.27 -2.30
CA ALA A 295 -12.43 14.25 -2.18
C ALA A 295 -12.92 14.20 -0.73
N VAL A 296 -14.23 14.27 -0.53
CA VAL A 296 -14.85 14.09 0.81
C VAL A 296 -15.48 12.71 0.91
N LEU A 297 -15.43 12.11 2.10
CA LEU A 297 -16.16 10.89 2.43
C LEU A 297 -17.25 11.20 3.46
N ILE A 298 -18.50 10.92 3.09
CA ILE A 298 -19.68 11.15 3.90
C ILE A 298 -20.28 9.80 4.29
N GLY A 299 -20.60 9.65 5.58
CA GLY A 299 -21.17 8.44 6.16
C GLY A 299 -22.68 8.32 5.94
N PRO A 300 -23.25 7.11 6.14
CA PRO A 300 -24.68 6.84 5.96
C PRO A 300 -25.56 7.51 7.03
N ASP A 301 -24.96 8.12 8.07
CA ASP A 301 -25.64 8.97 9.04
C ASP A 301 -25.72 10.45 8.59
N GLY A 302 -25.12 10.76 7.44
CA GLY A 302 -25.04 12.09 6.85
C GLY A 302 -23.87 12.93 7.35
N LYS A 303 -22.98 12.38 8.20
CA LYS A 303 -21.82 13.11 8.72
C LYS A 303 -20.63 13.01 7.78
N LEU A 304 -19.84 14.08 7.74
CA LEU A 304 -18.53 14.06 7.10
C LEU A 304 -17.58 13.19 7.94
N LEU A 305 -17.12 12.07 7.36
CA LEU A 305 -16.12 11.19 7.98
C LEU A 305 -14.71 11.75 7.81
N GLY A 306 -14.48 12.48 6.72
CA GLY A 306 -13.24 13.22 6.49
C GLY A 306 -13.07 13.64 5.04
N LYS A 307 -11.89 14.18 4.74
CA LYS A 307 -11.52 14.69 3.42
C LYS A 307 -10.09 14.33 3.08
N TYR A 308 -9.79 14.24 1.79
CA TYR A 308 -8.47 14.07 1.22
C TYR A 308 -8.22 15.19 0.21
N ARG A 309 -7.17 15.98 0.42
CA ARG A 309 -6.72 17.01 -0.52
C ARG A 309 -5.76 16.36 -1.51
N LYS A 310 -6.05 16.50 -2.80
CA LYS A 310 -5.23 15.95 -3.89
C LYS A 310 -3.77 16.35 -3.74
N VAL A 311 -2.87 15.38 -3.76
CA VAL A 311 -1.43 15.62 -3.54
C VAL A 311 -0.72 15.91 -4.87
N CYS A 312 -0.99 15.11 -5.89
CA CYS A 312 -0.37 15.23 -7.20
C CYS A 312 -1.23 16.12 -8.10
N LEU A 313 -0.92 17.41 -8.19
CA LEU A 313 -1.66 18.34 -9.05
C LEU A 313 -1.20 18.25 -10.52
N PRO A 314 -2.14 18.16 -11.48
CA PRO A 314 -1.80 18.34 -12.89
C PRO A 314 -1.50 19.82 -13.18
N ARG A 315 -0.81 20.09 -14.29
CA ARG A 315 -0.37 21.43 -14.70
C ARG A 315 -1.48 22.49 -14.65
N GLY A 316 -2.68 22.18 -15.14
CA GLY A 316 -3.79 23.13 -15.16
C GLY A 316 -4.29 23.56 -13.77
N GLU A 317 -4.21 22.69 -12.76
CA GLU A 317 -4.56 23.05 -11.38
C GLU A 317 -3.49 23.92 -10.73
N ILE A 318 -2.20 23.66 -11.04
CA ILE A 318 -1.08 24.49 -10.59
C ILE A 318 -1.18 25.89 -11.18
N GLU A 319 -1.42 26.01 -12.48
CA GLU A 319 -1.59 27.29 -13.18
C GLU A 319 -2.83 28.06 -12.67
N ALA A 320 -3.86 27.35 -12.20
CA ALA A 320 -5.03 27.94 -11.57
C ALA A 320 -4.83 28.31 -10.08
N GLY A 321 -3.64 28.06 -9.51
CA GLY A 321 -3.28 28.44 -8.15
C GLY A 321 -3.81 27.52 -7.05
N LEU A 322 -4.10 26.25 -7.37
CA LEU A 322 -4.48 25.27 -6.34
C LEU A 322 -3.27 24.87 -5.49
N MET A 323 -3.52 24.68 -4.20
CA MET A 323 -2.53 24.19 -3.25
C MET A 323 -2.57 22.64 -3.23
N PRO A 324 -1.43 21.95 -3.27
CA PRO A 324 -1.40 20.50 -3.10
C PRO A 324 -1.71 20.12 -1.65
N GLY A 325 -2.34 18.96 -1.46
CA GLY A 325 -2.40 18.27 -0.18
C GLY A 325 -1.05 17.70 0.24
N ASN A 326 -0.96 17.24 1.48
CA ASN A 326 0.27 16.72 2.09
C ASN A 326 0.01 15.52 3.03
N GLU A 327 -1.21 14.95 3.01
CA GLU A 327 -1.64 13.89 3.91
C GLU A 327 -2.32 12.76 3.12
N TYR A 328 -2.28 11.55 3.69
CA TYR A 328 -2.90 10.33 3.13
C TYR A 328 -3.82 9.65 4.15
N PRO A 329 -4.91 10.32 4.58
CA PRO A 329 -5.83 9.79 5.57
C PRO A 329 -6.50 8.50 5.08
N VAL A 330 -6.67 7.56 6.01
CA VAL A 330 -7.41 6.31 5.81
C VAL A 330 -8.59 6.32 6.78
N PHE A 331 -9.79 6.15 6.25
CA PHE A 331 -11.03 6.24 7.00
C PHE A 331 -11.53 4.85 7.40
N ASP A 332 -11.71 4.63 8.70
CA ASP A 332 -12.34 3.42 9.23
C ASP A 332 -13.86 3.49 9.07
N THR A 333 -14.45 2.54 8.33
CA THR A 333 -15.89 2.48 8.07
C THR A 333 -16.45 1.07 8.30
N ARG A 334 -17.79 0.93 8.31
CA ARG A 334 -18.44 -0.40 8.31
C ARG A 334 -18.10 -1.24 7.08
N LEU A 335 -17.60 -0.62 6.00
CA LEU A 335 -17.19 -1.28 4.76
C LEU A 335 -15.74 -1.77 4.80
N GLY A 336 -14.98 -1.36 5.81
CA GLY A 336 -13.52 -1.52 5.90
C GLY A 336 -12.81 -0.17 5.87
N LYS A 337 -11.49 -0.22 5.73
CA LYS A 337 -10.64 0.97 5.56
C LYS A 337 -10.78 1.51 4.14
N ILE A 338 -11.01 2.81 4.00
CA ILE A 338 -11.13 3.50 2.72
C ILE A 338 -10.04 4.57 2.63
N GLY A 339 -9.20 4.47 1.60
CA GLY A 339 -8.34 5.56 1.15
C GLY A 339 -8.99 6.29 -0.03
N LEU A 340 -8.61 7.55 -0.24
CA LEU A 340 -9.09 8.37 -1.35
C LEU A 340 -7.89 8.83 -2.20
N MET A 341 -8.07 8.80 -3.52
CA MET A 341 -7.12 9.34 -4.49
C MET A 341 -7.91 10.13 -5.52
N VAL A 342 -7.33 11.21 -6.05
CA VAL A 342 -8.01 12.08 -6.98
C VAL A 342 -7.21 12.14 -8.29
N CYS A 343 -7.81 11.60 -9.35
CA CYS A 343 -7.37 11.78 -10.74
C CYS A 343 -5.87 11.55 -10.94
N TYR A 344 -5.08 12.62 -11.03
CA TYR A 344 -3.65 12.57 -11.34
C TYR A 344 -2.84 11.81 -10.28
N ASP A 345 -3.33 11.70 -9.04
CA ASP A 345 -2.77 10.82 -8.01
C ASP A 345 -2.62 9.37 -8.49
N GLY A 346 -3.52 8.88 -9.35
CA GLY A 346 -3.50 7.50 -9.84
C GLY A 346 -2.27 7.14 -10.69
N PHE A 347 -1.46 8.13 -11.07
CA PHE A 347 -0.19 7.92 -11.76
C PHE A 347 1.03 7.79 -10.82
N PHE A 348 0.84 7.98 -9.50
CA PHE A 348 1.92 8.03 -8.52
C PHE A 348 1.74 6.92 -7.47
N PRO A 349 2.55 5.86 -7.50
CA PRO A 349 2.40 4.73 -6.57
C PRO A 349 2.62 5.12 -5.10
N GLU A 350 3.30 6.22 -4.82
CA GLU A 350 3.55 6.72 -3.47
C GLU A 350 2.27 7.14 -2.73
N VAL A 351 1.18 7.38 -3.45
CA VAL A 351 -0.13 7.76 -2.89
C VAL A 351 -0.90 6.55 -2.36
N ALA A 352 -0.59 5.34 -2.85
CA ALA A 352 -1.38 4.11 -2.62
C ALA A 352 -1.03 3.34 -1.34
#